data_AF-A0A1H9W9S4-F1
#
_entry.id   AF-A0A1H9W9S4-F1
#
_cell.length_a   1.000
_cell.length_b   1.000
_cell.length_c   1.000
_cell.angle_alpha   90.00
_cell.angle_beta   90.00
_cell.angle_gamma   90.00
#
_symmetry.space_group_name_H-M   'P 1'
#
loop_
_entity.id
_entity.type
_entity.pdbx_description
1 polymer ?
#
loop_
_entity_poly.entity_id
_entity_poly.type
_entity_poly.pdbx_seq_one_letter_code
_entity_poly.pdbx_strand_id
1 'polypeptide(L)'
;MGEMLLFRCSECEFQDTVFVGIGMLYRPENLLNDQEGGAMKDVIPSKSLREKVKKLVSEGYELESGYEEAVYTCEHCYRMTTRFRFALKHPNGAVFVPSYSCVVCQHQMKEADLDNFAPAACPSCKQRTFTYDPSTYGLWD
;
A
#
# COMPACT_ATOMS: atom_id res chain seq x y z
N MET A 1 13.77 -2.73 -0.73
CA MET A 1 13.94 -3.05 -2.17
C MET A 1 12.56 -3.22 -2.74
N GLY A 2 12.33 -2.78 -3.97
CA GLY A 2 11.05 -2.94 -4.64
C GLY A 2 10.91 -4.35 -5.22
N GLU A 3 9.74 -4.96 -5.03
CA GLU A 3 9.39 -6.26 -5.61
C GLU A 3 8.19 -6.15 -6.54
N MET A 4 8.25 -6.89 -7.63
CA MET A 4 7.19 -7.03 -8.62
C MET A 4 6.50 -8.37 -8.38
N LEU A 5 5.23 -8.30 -7.98
CA LEU A 5 4.39 -9.45 -7.67
C LEU A 5 3.39 -9.70 -8.80
N LEU A 6 3.34 -10.92 -9.33
CA LEU A 6 2.32 -11.30 -10.30
C LEU A 6 1.11 -11.89 -9.58
N PHE A 7 -0.08 -11.41 -9.94
CA PHE A 7 -1.35 -11.99 -9.52
C PHE A 7 -2.09 -12.56 -10.72
N ARG A 8 -2.71 -13.73 -10.56
CA ARG A 8 -3.43 -14.44 -11.63
C ARG A 8 -4.79 -14.93 -11.16
N CYS A 9 -5.76 -14.92 -12.06
CA CYS A 9 -7.07 -15.50 -11.83
C CYS A 9 -7.09 -16.94 -12.35
N SER A 10 -7.57 -17.90 -11.56
CA SER A 10 -7.75 -19.28 -12.06
C SER A 10 -8.98 -19.48 -12.95
N GLU A 11 -9.96 -18.58 -12.87
CA GLU A 11 -11.24 -18.67 -13.61
C GLU A 11 -11.24 -17.91 -14.95
N CYS A 12 -10.27 -17.02 -15.19
CA CYS A 12 -10.15 -16.28 -16.43
C CYS A 12 -8.69 -15.91 -16.68
N GLU A 13 -8.35 -15.51 -17.90
CA GLU A 13 -6.96 -15.21 -18.28
C GLU A 13 -6.41 -13.87 -17.73
N PHE A 14 -7.12 -13.24 -16.79
CA PHE A 14 -6.69 -11.98 -16.21
C PHE A 14 -5.49 -12.18 -15.28
N GLN A 15 -4.46 -11.39 -15.53
CA GLN A 15 -3.28 -11.27 -14.68
C GLN A 15 -2.95 -9.79 -14.47
N ASP A 16 -2.41 -9.46 -13.30
CA ASP A 16 -1.98 -8.10 -12.97
C ASP A 16 -0.65 -8.14 -12.23
N THR A 17 0.17 -7.13 -12.49
CA THR A 17 1.48 -6.98 -11.89
C THR A 17 1.44 -5.85 -10.90
N VAL A 18 1.79 -6.15 -9.66
CA VAL A 18 1.75 -5.22 -8.53
C VAL A 18 3.16 -4.92 -8.06
N PHE A 19 3.44 -3.65 -7.81
CA PHE A 19 4.73 -3.17 -7.32
C PHE A 19 4.63 -2.90 -5.82
N VAL A 20 5.42 -3.62 -5.02
CA VAL A 20 5.50 -3.48 -3.56
C VAL A 20 6.91 -3.12 -3.13
N GLY A 21 7.08 -2.81 -1.86
CA GLY A 21 8.37 -2.43 -1.29
C GLY A 21 8.68 -0.95 -1.50
N ILE A 22 9.97 -0.64 -1.45
CA ILE A 22 10.50 0.69 -1.64
C ILE A 22 11.58 0.64 -2.72
N GLY A 23 11.36 1.31 -3.85
CA GLY A 23 12.38 1.61 -4.87
C GLY A 23 13.34 2.73 -4.44
N MET A 24 14.40 3.00 -5.23
CA MET A 24 15.45 3.96 -4.85
C MET A 24 14.97 5.42 -4.69
N LEU A 25 13.78 5.75 -5.20
CA LEU A 25 13.21 7.10 -5.21
C LEU A 25 12.63 7.58 -3.87
N TYR A 26 12.41 6.68 -2.91
CA TYR A 26 11.67 6.95 -1.67
C TYR A 26 12.58 7.16 -0.45
N ARG A 27 13.51 8.11 -0.53
CA ARG A 27 14.21 8.60 0.67
C ARG A 27 13.20 9.24 1.64
N PRO A 28 13.36 9.12 2.97
CA PRO A 28 12.43 9.70 3.94
C PRO A 28 12.17 11.19 3.72
N GLU A 29 13.23 11.92 3.35
CA GLU A 29 13.21 13.35 3.02
C GLU A 29 12.28 13.70 1.85
N ASN A 30 12.10 12.78 0.90
CA ASN A 30 11.26 12.98 -0.28
C ASN A 30 9.82 12.50 -0.06
N LEU A 31 9.62 11.47 0.76
CA LEU A 31 8.32 10.86 1.02
C LEU A 31 7.34 11.79 1.73
N LEU A 32 7.83 12.56 2.69
CA LEU A 32 7.02 13.50 3.45
C LEU A 32 7.11 14.93 2.91
N ASN A 33 7.69 15.11 1.74
CA ASN A 33 7.70 16.39 1.04
C ASN A 33 6.45 16.51 0.13
N ASP A 34 5.66 17.57 0.32
CA ASP A 34 4.49 17.88 -0.50
C ASP A 34 4.75 18.98 -1.55
N GLN A 35 5.97 19.53 -1.58
CA GLN A 35 6.40 20.48 -2.60
C GLN A 35 6.61 19.79 -3.95
N GLU A 36 6.79 20.61 -4.99
CA GLU A 36 7.11 20.13 -6.33
C GLU A 36 8.42 19.31 -6.31
N GLY A 37 8.37 18.08 -6.81
CA GLY A 37 9.46 17.10 -6.70
C GLY A 37 9.44 16.20 -5.45
N GLY A 38 8.48 16.39 -4.54
CA GLY A 38 8.22 15.47 -3.41
C GLY A 38 7.27 14.32 -3.78
N ALA A 39 7.39 13.18 -3.09
CA ALA A 39 6.67 11.95 -3.41
C ALA A 39 5.34 11.78 -2.63
N MET A 40 5.00 12.68 -1.70
CA MET A 40 3.83 12.50 -0.82
C MET A 40 2.52 12.31 -1.60
N LYS A 41 2.35 13.02 -2.72
CA LYS A 41 1.11 12.94 -3.53
C LYS A 41 0.96 11.59 -4.24
N ASP A 42 2.07 10.96 -4.57
CA ASP A 42 2.11 9.69 -5.28
C ASP A 42 1.83 8.54 -4.32
N VAL A 43 2.48 8.54 -3.15
CA VAL A 43 2.34 7.47 -2.14
C VAL A 43 1.09 7.59 -1.27
N ILE A 44 0.57 8.81 -1.10
CA ILE A 44 -0.64 9.07 -0.30
C ILE A 44 -1.67 9.77 -1.18
N PRO A 45 -2.49 9.03 -1.96
CA PRO A 45 -3.46 9.63 -2.87
C PRO A 45 -4.58 10.42 -2.17
N SER A 46 -4.88 10.10 -0.91
CA SER A 46 -5.92 10.76 -0.12
C SER A 46 -5.49 12.15 0.35
N LYS A 47 -6.19 13.19 -0.13
CA LYS A 47 -5.93 14.59 0.27
C LYS A 47 -6.06 14.80 1.78
N SER A 48 -7.10 14.25 2.41
CA SER A 48 -7.33 14.40 3.85
C SER A 48 -6.25 13.70 4.67
N LEU A 49 -5.77 12.54 4.21
CA LEU A 49 -4.65 11.85 4.86
C LEU A 49 -3.36 12.65 4.70
N ARG A 50 -3.08 13.23 3.53
CA ARG A 50 -1.92 14.13 3.34
C ARG A 50 -1.96 15.33 4.27
N GLU A 51 -3.11 15.99 4.41
CA GLU A 51 -3.28 17.12 5.32
C GLU A 51 -3.03 16.73 6.78
N LYS A 52 -3.51 15.55 7.19
CA LYS A 52 -3.23 14.99 8.52
C LYS A 52 -1.75 14.69 8.72
N VAL A 53 -1.09 14.07 7.75
CA VAL A 53 0.34 13.76 7.79
C VAL A 53 1.17 15.02 7.91
N LYS A 54 0.90 16.05 7.09
CA LYS A 54 1.59 17.35 7.19
C LYS A 54 1.47 17.97 8.58
N LYS A 55 0.26 17.93 9.17
CA LYS A 55 0.03 18.43 10.52
C LYS A 55 0.89 17.67 11.53
N LEU A 56 0.88 16.34 11.49
CA LEU A 56 1.70 15.50 12.39
C LEU A 56 3.20 15.80 12.23
N VAL A 57 3.69 15.92 11.00
CA VAL A 57 5.10 16.27 10.74
C VAL A 57 5.43 17.66 11.32
N SER A 58 4.53 18.64 11.18
CA SER A 58 4.72 19.97 11.80
C SER A 58 4.67 19.96 13.33
N GLU A 59 4.06 18.93 13.92
CA GLU A 59 4.04 18.69 15.37
C GLU A 59 5.28 17.91 15.85
N GLY A 60 6.23 17.60 14.97
CA GLY A 60 7.47 16.90 15.32
C GLY A 60 7.37 15.38 15.25
N TYR A 61 6.38 14.82 14.54
CA TYR A 61 6.38 13.39 14.24
C TYR A 61 7.37 13.08 13.12
N GLU A 62 8.09 11.98 13.27
CA GLU A 62 9.07 11.48 12.30
C GLU A 62 8.59 10.16 11.67
N LEU A 63 9.05 9.89 10.44
CA LEU A 63 8.75 8.65 9.74
C LEU A 63 9.52 7.48 10.39
N GLU A 64 8.80 6.48 10.89
CA GLU A 64 9.42 5.25 11.36
C GLU A 64 10.00 4.46 10.19
N SER A 65 11.02 3.65 10.45
CA SER A 65 11.57 2.72 9.46
C SER A 65 10.57 1.64 9.06
N GLY A 66 10.82 0.99 7.91
CA GLY A 66 9.97 -0.09 7.41
C GLY A 66 8.65 0.38 6.80
N TYR A 67 8.58 1.62 6.31
CA TYR A 67 7.53 2.04 5.38
C TYR A 67 7.70 1.34 4.03
N GLU A 68 6.65 1.16 3.22
CA GLU A 68 6.73 0.58 1.87
C GLU A 68 5.39 0.64 1.14
N GLU A 69 5.37 0.44 -0.18
CA GLU A 69 4.13 0.03 -0.87
C GLU A 69 3.80 -1.42 -0.49
N ALA A 70 2.60 -1.66 0.03
CA ALA A 70 2.17 -3.00 0.44
C ALA A 70 0.82 -3.34 -0.17
N VAL A 71 0.53 -4.64 -0.30
CA VAL A 71 -0.76 -5.14 -0.76
C VAL A 71 -1.77 -5.05 0.38
N TYR A 72 -2.93 -4.49 0.10
CA TYR A 72 -4.07 -4.45 1.02
C TYR A 72 -5.26 -5.17 0.42
N THR A 73 -5.98 -5.93 1.25
CA THR A 73 -7.22 -6.61 0.89
C THR A 73 -8.38 -6.12 1.76
N CYS A 74 -9.57 -6.12 1.17
CA CYS A 74 -10.80 -5.88 1.90
C CYS A 74 -11.49 -7.21 2.20
N GLU A 75 -11.68 -7.55 3.48
CA GLU A 75 -12.31 -8.82 3.87
C GLU A 75 -13.81 -8.90 3.55
N HIS A 76 -14.46 -7.77 3.24
CA HIS A 76 -15.90 -7.71 2.95
C HIS A 76 -16.24 -7.89 1.48
N CYS A 77 -15.46 -7.27 0.58
CA CYS A 77 -15.70 -7.36 -0.86
C CYS A 77 -14.56 -8.06 -1.63
N TYR A 78 -13.55 -8.55 -0.89
CA TYR A 78 -12.40 -9.29 -1.40
C TYR A 78 -11.57 -8.53 -2.44
N ARG A 79 -11.71 -7.21 -2.53
CA ARG A 79 -10.89 -6.40 -3.44
C ARG A 79 -9.48 -6.22 -2.88
N MET A 80 -8.52 -6.19 -3.79
CA MET A 80 -7.11 -5.93 -3.52
C MET A 80 -6.70 -4.56 -4.11
N THR A 81 -5.76 -3.88 -3.47
CA THR A 81 -5.09 -2.68 -3.98
C THR A 81 -3.74 -2.52 -3.29
N THR A 82 -2.84 -1.69 -3.82
CA THR A 82 -1.64 -1.26 -3.09
C THR A 82 -1.89 0.03 -2.33
N ARG A 83 -1.27 0.14 -1.16
CA ARG A 83 -1.21 1.36 -0.37
C ARG A 83 0.14 1.46 0.30
N PHE A 84 0.61 2.69 0.46
CA PHE A 84 1.81 2.98 1.22
C PHE A 84 1.61 2.71 2.72
N ARG A 85 2.25 1.67 3.24
CA ARG A 85 2.36 1.36 4.66
C ARG A 85 3.41 2.28 5.28
N PHE A 86 3.05 3.00 6.33
CA PHE A 86 4.01 3.81 7.09
C PHE A 86 3.50 4.04 8.51
N ALA A 87 4.40 4.42 9.41
CA ALA A 87 4.05 4.91 10.73
C ALA A 87 4.79 6.23 10.99
N LEU A 88 4.14 7.13 11.70
CA LEU A 88 4.76 8.35 12.21
C LEU A 88 4.86 8.26 13.72
N LYS A 89 6.01 8.59 14.29
CA LYS A 89 6.24 8.54 15.73
C LYS A 89 6.68 9.90 16.26
N HIS A 90 6.06 10.30 17.34
CA HIS A 90 6.46 11.51 18.07
C HIS A 90 7.45 11.14 19.19
N PRO A 91 8.39 12.04 19.55
CA PRO A 91 9.35 11.80 20.63
C PRO A 91 8.75 11.45 22.00
N ASN A 92 7.49 11.83 22.25
CA ASN A 92 6.76 11.47 23.47
C ASN A 92 6.20 10.03 23.48
N GLY A 93 6.42 9.25 22.42
CA GLY A 93 5.95 7.87 22.28
C GLY A 93 4.61 7.70 21.57
N ALA A 94 3.92 8.77 21.17
CA ALA A 94 2.70 8.66 20.36
C ALA A 94 3.02 8.15 18.95
N VAL A 95 2.20 7.21 18.45
CA VAL A 95 2.35 6.62 17.11
C VAL A 95 1.09 6.81 16.31
N PHE A 96 1.23 7.25 15.06
CA PHE A 96 0.18 7.32 14.08
C PHE A 96 0.43 6.29 12.98
N VAL A 97 -0.58 5.46 12.72
CA VAL A 97 -0.61 4.52 11.58
C VAL A 97 -1.86 4.85 10.75
N PRO A 98 -1.73 5.02 9.42
CA PRO A 98 -2.87 5.26 8.55
C PRO A 98 -3.77 4.03 8.47
N SER A 99 -5.08 4.26 8.43
CA SER A 99 -6.08 3.24 8.11
C SER A 99 -6.63 3.48 6.72
N TYR A 100 -6.66 2.45 5.88
CA TYR A 100 -7.21 2.53 4.53
C TYR A 100 -8.61 1.94 4.48
N SER A 101 -9.53 2.62 3.78
CA SER A 101 -10.90 2.15 3.56
C SER A 101 -11.08 1.66 2.13
N CYS A 102 -11.85 0.59 1.97
CA CYS A 102 -12.22 0.08 0.66
C CYS A 102 -13.05 1.12 -0.09
N VAL A 103 -12.64 1.45 -1.31
CA VAL A 103 -13.35 2.44 -2.15
C VAL A 103 -14.77 2.01 -2.56
N VAL A 104 -15.11 0.73 -2.38
CA VAL A 104 -16.44 0.19 -2.75
C VAL A 104 -17.35 0.03 -1.54
N CYS A 105 -16.91 -0.68 -0.50
CA CYS A 105 -17.76 -0.99 0.64
C CYS A 105 -17.45 -0.17 1.90
N GLN A 106 -16.47 0.73 1.83
CA GLN A 106 -16.00 1.60 2.91
C GLN A 106 -15.49 0.91 4.19
N HIS A 107 -15.46 -0.43 4.21
CA HIS A 107 -14.84 -1.15 5.32
C HIS A 107 -13.33 -1.00 5.29
N GLN A 108 -12.73 -1.05 6.48
CA GLN A 108 -11.28 -0.98 6.64
C GLN A 108 -10.61 -2.14 5.88
N MET A 109 -9.54 -1.81 5.18
CA MET A 109 -8.68 -2.78 4.50
C MET A 109 -7.57 -3.21 5.45
N LYS A 110 -7.11 -4.45 5.28
CA LYS A 110 -5.98 -5.00 6.01
C LYS A 110 -4.83 -5.24 5.04
N GLU A 111 -3.62 -5.07 5.53
CA GLU A 111 -2.44 -5.53 4.83
C GLU A 111 -2.55 -7.04 4.59
N ALA A 112 -2.16 -7.47 3.39
CA ALA A 112 -2.22 -8.86 3.01
C ALA A 112 -0.97 -9.60 3.49
N ASP A 113 -1.18 -10.77 4.10
CA ASP A 113 -0.12 -11.75 4.27
C ASP A 113 0.11 -12.44 2.91
N LEU A 114 1.26 -12.19 2.28
CA LEU A 114 1.59 -12.77 0.98
C LEU A 114 1.93 -14.26 1.07
N ASP A 115 2.46 -14.73 2.21
CA ASP A 115 2.76 -16.14 2.44
C ASP A 115 1.47 -16.95 2.60
N ASN A 116 0.43 -16.33 3.18
CA ASN A 116 -0.89 -16.93 3.39
C ASN A 116 -2.00 -16.17 2.64
N PHE A 117 -1.72 -15.74 1.40
CA PHE A 117 -2.62 -14.84 0.66
C PHE A 117 -3.99 -15.49 0.41
N ALA A 118 -5.04 -14.92 0.99
CA ALA A 118 -6.41 -15.32 0.73
C ALA A 118 -6.85 -14.80 -0.64
N PRO A 119 -7.41 -15.64 -1.55
CA PRO A 119 -7.82 -15.20 -2.88
C PRO A 119 -8.73 -13.98 -2.85
N ALA A 120 -8.38 -13.01 -3.68
CA ALA A 120 -9.14 -11.79 -3.91
C ALA A 120 -10.18 -12.01 -5.02
N ALA A 121 -11.16 -11.10 -5.09
CA ALA A 121 -12.08 -11.00 -6.21
C ALA A 121 -11.32 -10.49 -7.45
N CYS A 122 -11.37 -11.25 -8.54
CA CYS A 122 -10.76 -10.89 -9.81
C CYS A 122 -11.32 -9.55 -10.33
N PRO A 123 -10.46 -8.59 -10.71
CA PRO A 123 -10.90 -7.34 -11.31
C PRO A 123 -11.71 -7.52 -12.59
N SER A 124 -11.45 -8.60 -13.36
CA SER A 124 -12.15 -8.93 -14.60
C SER A 124 -13.46 -9.68 -14.35
N CYS A 125 -13.41 -10.93 -13.88
CA CYS A 125 -14.59 -11.81 -13.79
C CYS A 125 -15.31 -11.80 -12.43
N LYS A 126 -14.79 -11.06 -11.44
CA LYS A 126 -15.31 -10.95 -10.05
C LYS A 126 -15.28 -12.24 -9.22
N GLN A 127 -14.87 -13.37 -9.79
CA GLN A 127 -14.68 -14.61 -9.05
C GLN A 127 -13.55 -14.47 -8.02
N ARG A 128 -13.70 -15.11 -6.87
CA ARG A 128 -12.75 -15.03 -5.75
C ARG A 128 -11.60 -16.04 -5.92
N THR A 129 -10.84 -15.84 -6.98
CA THR A 129 -9.79 -16.76 -7.44
C THR A 129 -8.55 -16.01 -7.92
N PHE A 130 -8.44 -14.73 -7.60
CA PHE A 130 -7.29 -13.91 -7.94
C PHE A 130 -6.24 -14.04 -6.84
N THR A 131 -5.13 -14.70 -7.13
CA THR A 131 -4.11 -15.07 -6.15
C THR A 131 -2.72 -14.66 -6.59
N TYR A 132 -1.83 -14.48 -5.61
CA TYR A 132 -0.40 -14.27 -5.84
C TYR A 132 0.23 -15.52 -6.47
N ASP A 133 1.03 -15.33 -7.51
CA ASP A 133 1.84 -16.36 -8.15
C ASP A 133 3.32 -16.19 -7.76
N PRO A 134 3.83 -16.98 -6.79
CA PRO A 134 5.19 -16.84 -6.29
C PRO A 134 6.25 -17.34 -7.28
N SER A 135 5.86 -18.01 -8.38
CA SER A 135 6.81 -18.46 -9.40
C SER A 135 7.37 -17.31 -10.26
N THR A 136 6.78 -16.12 -10.12
CA THR A 136 7.18 -14.92 -10.85
C THR A 136 7.67 -13.87 -9.87
N TYR A 137 9.00 -13.72 -9.82
CA TYR A 137 9.67 -12.74 -8.99
C TYR A 137 10.46 -11.78 -9.88
N GLY A 138 10.25 -10.48 -9.68
CA GLY A 138 11.05 -9.43 -10.30
C GLY A 138 11.45 -8.40 -9.26
N LEU A 139 12.65 -7.87 -9.37
CA LEU A 139 13.06 -6.67 -8.64
C LEU A 139 12.72 -5.43 -9.48
N TRP A 140 12.31 -4.34 -8.83
CA TRP A 140 12.15 -3.05 -9.48
C TRP A 140 12.79 -1.93 -8.66
N ASP A 141 13.24 -0.89 -9.37
CA ASP A 141 13.86 0.32 -8.83
C ASP A 141 13.01 1.57 -9.06
#